data_AF-A0A8S2SGJ5-F1
#
_entry.id   AF-A0A8S2SGJ5-F1
#
_cell.length_a   1.000
_cell.length_b   1.000
_cell.length_c   1.000
_cell.angle_alpha   90.00
_cell.angle_beta   90.00
_cell.angle_gamma   90.00
#
_symmetry.space_group_name_H-M   'P 1'
#
loop_
_entity.id
_entity.type
_entity.pdbx_description
1 polymer ?
#
loop_
_entity_poly.entity_id
_entity_poly.type
_entity_poly.pdbx_seq_one_letter_code
_entity_poly.pdbx_strand_id
1 'polypeptide(L)' 'SQHGLYNGVVRKGVEKIHAGQALHTSTEESIFQYLNLPYRAPEDRDH' A
#
# COMPACT_ATOMS: atom_id res chain seq x y z
N SER A 1 6.91 -1.58 -0.85
CA SER A 1 7.47 -2.87 -1.28
C SER A 1 6.65 -3.30 -2.49
N GLN A 2 7.25 -3.85 -3.54
CA GLN A 2 6.50 -4.32 -4.71
C GLN A 2 5.72 -5.62 -4.42
N HIS A 3 6.02 -6.28 -3.29
CA HIS A 3 5.45 -7.59 -2.94
C HIS A 3 4.18 -7.53 -2.08
N GLY A 4 3.69 -6.34 -1.74
CA GLY A 4 2.44 -6.21 -0.98
C GLY A 4 2.28 -4.89 -0.23
N LEU A 5 1.03 -4.61 0.11
CA LEU A 5 0.63 -3.49 0.98
C LEU A 5 0.55 -3.97 2.43
N TYR A 6 1.11 -3.20 3.36
CA TYR A 6 1.13 -3.55 4.78
C TYR A 6 0.56 -2.40 5.62
N ASN A 7 -0.33 -2.71 6.54
CA ASN A 7 -0.83 -1.74 7.53
C ASN A 7 -0.02 -1.82 8.83
N GLY A 8 -0.05 -0.77 9.65
CA GLY A 8 0.56 -0.80 10.99
C GLY A 8 2.08 -1.02 11.01
N VAL A 9 2.77 -0.59 9.96
CA VAL A 9 4.24 -0.58 9.94
C VAL A 9 4.74 0.50 10.90
N VAL A 10 5.54 0.13 11.89
CA VAL A 10 6.18 1.08 12.82
C VAL A 10 7.68 1.10 12.56
N ARG A 11 8.24 2.30 12.42
CA ARG A 11 9.68 2.53 12.21
C ARG A 11 10.23 3.49 13.26
N LYS A 12 11.47 3.27 13.67
CA LYS A 12 12.27 4.23 14.44
C LYS A 12 13.44 4.66 13.56
N GLY A 13 13.27 5.81 12.91
CA GLY A 13 14.16 6.25 11.84
C GLY A 13 14.10 5.29 10.65
N VAL A 14 15.24 4.69 10.30
CA VAL A 14 15.35 3.71 9.20
C VAL A 14 15.02 2.27 9.65
N GLU A 15 15.04 2.00 10.96
CA GLU A 15 14.81 0.67 11.49
C GLU A 15 13.31 0.36 11.59
N LYS A 16 12.90 -0.78 11.01
CA LYS A 16 11.51 -1.25 11.05
C LYS A 16 11.31 -2.10 12.31
N ILE A 17 10.70 -1.53 13.34
CA ILE A 17 10.43 -2.21 14.62
C ILE A 17 9.20 -3.12 14.52
N HIS A 18 8.18 -2.71 13.75
CA HIS A 18 7.00 -3.52 13.52
C HIS A 18 6.77 -3.69 12.02
N ALA A 19 6.73 -4.96 11.57
CA ALA A 19 6.59 -5.30 10.17
C ALA A 19 5.22 -4.93 9.58
N GLY A 20 4.21 -4.77 10.44
CA GLY A 20 2.81 -4.57 10.04
C GLY A 20 2.13 -5.88 9.65
N GLN A 21 0.87 -5.81 9.27
CA GLN A 21 0.13 -6.94 8.69
C GLN A 21 -0.03 -6.75 7.19
N ALA A 22 0.14 -7.83 6.42
CA ALA A 22 -0.11 -7.82 4.99
C ALA A 22 -1.61 -7.67 4.73
N LEU A 23 -1.98 -6.72 3.88
CA LEU A 23 -3.35 -6.52 3.44
C LEU A 23 -3.62 -7.37 2.20
N HIS A 24 -4.79 -7.99 2.16
CA HIS A 24 -5.23 -8.78 1.01
C HIS A 24 -5.57 -7.85 -0.15
N THR A 25 -4.65 -7.75 -1.11
CA THR A 25 -4.73 -6.82 -2.23
C THR A 25 -4.81 -7.58 -3.55
N SER A 26 -5.91 -8.31 -3.76
CA SER A 26 -6.10 -9.18 -4.94
C SER A 26 -6.39 -8.41 -6.23
N THR A 27 -6.78 -7.14 -6.13
CA THR A 27 -6.96 -6.24 -7.29
C THR A 27 -6.29 -4.89 -7.04
N GLU A 28 -6.00 -4.13 -8.10
CA GLU A 28 -5.45 -2.78 -7.92
C GLU A 28 -6.42 -1.87 -7.17
N GLU A 29 -7.72 -1.95 -7.46
CA GLU A 29 -8.78 -1.16 -6.80
C GLU A 29 -8.75 -1.34 -5.28
N SER A 30 -8.50 -2.56 -4.81
CA SER A 30 -8.40 -2.85 -3.36
C SER A 30 -7.24 -2.08 -2.70
N ILE A 31 -6.13 -1.85 -3.43
CA ILE A 31 -5.01 -1.03 -2.96
C ILE A 31 -5.45 0.41 -2.78
N PHE A 32 -6.15 0.98 -3.78
CA PHE A 32 -6.68 2.35 -3.69
C PHE A 32 -7.67 2.50 -2.54
N GLN A 33 -8.54 1.51 -2.33
CA GLN A 33 -9.48 1.49 -1.21
C GLN A 33 -8.76 1.51 0.14
N TYR A 34 -7.76 0.65 0.35
CA TYR A 34 -6.99 0.63 1.59
C TYR A 34 -6.20 1.92 1.85
N LEU A 35 -5.78 2.61 0.78
CA LEU A 35 -5.12 3.91 0.86
C LEU A 35 -6.10 5.09 0.96
N ASN A 36 -7.42 4.82 0.94
CA ASN A 36 -8.47 5.83 0.89
C ASN A 36 -8.28 6.84 -0.26
N LEU A 37 -7.89 6.33 -1.43
CA LEU A 37 -7.70 7.09 -2.66
C LEU A 37 -8.78 6.71 -3.68
N PRO A 38 -9.23 7.66 -4.52
CA PRO A 38 -10.03 7.30 -5.67
C PRO A 38 -9.19 6.47 -6.64
N TYR A 39 -9.80 5.43 -7.19
CA TYR A 39 -9.15 4.63 -8.24
C TYR A 39 -8.83 5.50 -9.46
N ARG A 40 -7.67 5.26 -10.06
CA ARG A 40 -7.22 5.90 -11.30
C ARG A 40 -6.75 4.83 -12.27
N ALA A 41 -7.10 4.91 -13.55
CA ALA A 41 -6.63 3.93 -14.53
C ALA A 41 -5.12 4.12 -14.82
N PRO A 42 -4.40 3.12 -15.36
CA PRO A 42 -2.97 3.25 -15.65
C PRO A 42 -2.59 4.50 -16.46
N GLU A 43 -3.40 4.85 -17.46
CA GLU A 43 -3.25 6.02 -18.32
C GLU A 43 -3.33 7.36 -17.55
N ASP A 44 -4.09 7.41 -16.45
CA ASP A 44 -4.24 8.61 -15.61
C ASP A 44 -3.12 8.76 -14.57
N ARG A 45 -2.15 7.83 -14.57
CA ARG A 45 -1.04 7.78 -13.62
C ARG A 45 0.29 8.21 -14.24
N ASP A 46 0.33 8.48 -15.55
CA ASP A 46 1.54 8.84 -16.30
C ASP A 46 1.79 10.35 -16.16
N HIS A 47 2.60 10.73 -15.15
CA HIS A 47 3.03 12.09 -14.85
C HIS A 47 4.54 12.12 -14.57
#